data_AF-A0A6G2QC65-F1
#
_entry.id   AF-A0A6G2QC65-F1
#
_cell.length_a   1.000
_cell.length_b   1.000
_cell.length_c   1.000
_cell.angle_alpha   90.00
_cell.angle_beta   90.00
_cell.angle_gamma   90.00
#
_symmetry.space_group_name_H-M   'P 1'
#
loop_
_entity.id
_entity.type
_entity.pdbx_description
1 polymer ?
#
loop_
_entity_poly.entity_id
_entity_poly.type
_entity_poly.pdbx_seq_one_letter_code
_entity_poly.pdbx_strand_id
1 'polypeptide(L)' 'RTVFGEADGQPYQRVLGVEEAGVEVAVRKSSAETLDADVESVSGYAFDLESEIPLRAWLFEVGVDEFVLVAVVHHIAG' A
#
# COMPACT_ATOMS: atom_id res chain seq x y z
N ARG A 1 3.45 0.95 10.39
CA ARG A 1 4.40 2.06 10.15
C ARG A 1 5.84 1.62 10.45
N THR A 2 6.23 0.48 9.89
CA THR A 2 7.49 -0.17 10.22
C THR A 2 8.19 -0.46 8.91
N VAL A 3 9.47 -0.11 8.82
CA VAL A 3 10.36 -0.58 7.76
C VAL A 3 11.27 -1.66 8.32
N PHE A 4 11.74 -2.54 7.45
CA PHE A 4 12.53 -3.71 7.77
C PHE A 4 13.85 -3.59 7.03
N GLY A 5 14.95 -3.50 7.77
CA GLY A 5 16.28 -3.32 7.19
C GLY A 5 17.29 -4.31 7.75
N GLU A 6 18.51 -4.21 7.24
CA GLU A 6 19.66 -4.97 7.72
C GLU A 6 20.78 -4.02 8.13
N ALA A 7 21.46 -4.31 9.24
CA ALA A 7 22.69 -3.65 9.66
C ALA A 7 23.70 -4.72 10.09
N ASP A 8 24.90 -4.70 9.51
CA ASP A 8 25.97 -5.66 9.79
C ASP A 8 25.52 -7.14 9.69
N GLY A 9 24.68 -7.47 8.69
CA GLY A 9 24.15 -8.82 8.50
C GLY A 9 23.05 -9.22 9.49
N GLN A 10 22.54 -8.29 10.31
CA GLN A 10 21.46 -8.54 11.27
C GLN A 10 20.18 -7.80 10.85
N PRO A 11 19.04 -8.50 10.73
CA PRO A 11 17.78 -7.87 10.41
C PRO A 11 17.26 -7.06 11.60
N TYR A 12 16.65 -5.91 11.34
CA TYR A 12 15.99 -5.10 12.34
C TYR A 12 14.67 -4.50 11.81
N GLN A 13 13.83 -4.09 12.75
CA GLN A 13 12.61 -3.34 12.48
C GLN A 13 12.76 -1.92 12.98
N ARG A 14 12.38 -0.94 12.16
CA ARG A 14 12.34 0.46 12.57
C ARG A 14 10.91 0.96 12.52
N VAL A 15 10.36 1.23 13.69
CA VAL A 15 9.03 1.86 13.81
C VAL A 15 9.19 3.35 13.56
N LEU A 16 8.52 3.84 12.52
CA LEU A 16 8.59 5.25 12.11
C LEU A 16 7.77 6.15 13.04
N GLY A 17 8.10 7.43 13.05
CA GLY A 17 7.19 8.47 13.56
C GLY A 17 5.94 8.61 12.67
N VAL A 18 4.87 9.22 13.19
CA VAL A 18 3.62 9.39 12.43
C VAL A 18 3.83 10.25 11.19
N GLU A 19 4.55 11.37 11.34
CA GLU A 19 4.87 12.29 10.23
C GLU A 19 5.74 11.63 9.15
N GLU A 20 6.61 10.70 9.52
CA GLU A 20 7.49 9.98 8.59
C GLU A 20 6.75 8.84 7.87
N ALA A 21 5.74 8.23 8.50
CA ALA A 21 5.04 7.08 7.93
C ALA A 21 4.21 7.41 6.69
N GLY A 22 3.70 8.64 6.59
CA GLY A 22 3.12 9.22 5.37
C GLY A 22 2.25 8.28 4.52
N VAL A 23 1.25 7.61 5.12
CA VAL A 23 0.36 6.71 4.35
C VAL A 23 -0.46 7.55 3.37
N GLU A 24 -0.13 7.48 2.09
CA GLU A 24 -0.89 8.13 1.03
C GLU A 24 -1.95 7.17 0.46
N VAL A 25 -3.15 7.70 0.22
CA VAL A 25 -4.22 7.02 -0.52
C VAL A 25 -4.22 7.57 -1.94
N ALA A 26 -3.82 6.74 -2.91
CA ALA A 26 -3.82 7.16 -4.31
C ALA A 26 -5.23 7.07 -4.90
N VAL A 27 -5.76 8.19 -5.37
CA VAL A 27 -7.09 8.25 -6.01
C VAL A 27 -6.97 8.01 -7.50
N ARG A 28 -7.79 7.12 -8.06
CA ARG A 28 -7.82 6.77 -9.49
C ARG A 28 -9.26 6.70 -9.98
N LYS A 29 -9.49 7.10 -11.24
CA LYS A 29 -10.76 6.85 -11.91
C LYS A 29 -10.81 5.41 -12.42
N SER A 30 -11.98 4.80 -12.36
CA SER A 30 -12.27 3.46 -12.84
C SER A 30 -13.73 3.39 -13.33
N SER A 31 -14.20 2.22 -13.68
CA SER A 31 -15.61 1.93 -13.97
C SER A 31 -15.94 0.49 -13.55
N ALA A 32 -17.22 0.13 -13.54
CA ALA A 32 -17.63 -1.24 -13.25
C ALA A 32 -17.00 -2.28 -14.20
N GLU A 33 -16.70 -1.89 -15.44
CA GLU A 33 -16.09 -2.77 -16.44
C GLU A 33 -14.56 -2.93 -16.28
N THR A 34 -13.86 -1.91 -15.73
CA THR A 34 -12.39 -1.96 -15.59
C THR A 34 -11.93 -2.29 -14.17
N LEU A 35 -12.83 -2.23 -13.19
CA LEU A 35 -12.50 -2.36 -11.77
C LEU A 35 -11.69 -3.62 -11.45
N ASP A 36 -12.08 -4.78 -11.98
CA ASP A 36 -11.38 -6.04 -11.69
C ASP A 36 -9.91 -5.98 -12.16
N ALA A 37 -9.66 -5.44 -13.35
CA ALA A 37 -8.31 -5.26 -13.89
C ALA A 37 -7.52 -4.20 -13.09
N ASP A 38 -8.20 -3.13 -12.66
CA ASP A 38 -7.60 -2.09 -11.83
C ASP A 38 -7.18 -2.64 -10.46
N VAL A 39 -8.02 -3.46 -9.82
CA VAL A 39 -7.72 -4.16 -8.56
C VAL A 39 -6.56 -5.13 -8.75
N GLU A 40 -6.57 -5.94 -9.81
CA GLU A 40 -5.47 -6.86 -10.12
C GLU A 40 -4.14 -6.11 -10.30
N SER A 41 -4.17 -4.96 -10.98
CA SER A 41 -2.98 -4.14 -11.25
C SER A 41 -2.27 -3.63 -9.98
N VAL A 42 -3.02 -3.42 -8.88
CA VAL A 42 -2.45 -2.91 -7.62
C VAL A 42 -2.22 -4.01 -6.58
N SER A 43 -2.93 -5.14 -6.69
CA SER A 43 -2.83 -6.26 -5.73
C SER A 43 -1.45 -6.90 -5.71
N GLY A 44 -0.73 -6.86 -6.84
CA GLY A 44 0.63 -7.37 -6.98
C GLY A 44 1.74 -6.38 -6.57
N TYR A 45 1.42 -5.29 -5.87
CA TYR A 45 2.42 -4.29 -5.49
C TYR A 45 3.59 -4.92 -4.70
N ALA A 46 4.79 -4.79 -5.23
CA ALA A 46 6.02 -5.20 -4.57
C ALA A 46 6.54 -4.06 -3.70
N PHE A 47 6.52 -4.25 -2.38
CA PHE A 47 7.01 -3.28 -1.41
C PHE A 47 8.53 -3.33 -1.33
N ASP A 48 9.19 -2.18 -1.36
CA ASP A 48 10.55 -2.04 -0.86
C ASP A 48 10.50 -1.91 0.67
N LEU A 49 10.65 -3.04 1.38
CA LEU A 49 10.47 -3.07 2.83
C LEU A 49 11.51 -2.26 3.62
N GLU A 50 12.64 -1.88 3.03
CA GLU A 50 13.65 -1.05 3.69
C GLU A 50 13.24 0.42 3.77
N SER A 51 12.46 0.89 2.79
CA SER A 51 12.10 2.31 2.66
C SER A 51 10.59 2.56 2.76
N GLU A 52 9.76 1.55 2.52
CA GLU A 52 8.32 1.63 2.51
C GLU A 52 7.68 0.85 3.67
N ILE A 53 6.66 1.45 4.27
CA ILE A 53 5.81 0.72 5.19
C ILE A 53 5.00 -0.34 4.41
N PRO A 54 4.71 -1.52 4.99
CA PRO A 54 4.04 -2.64 4.34
C PRO A 54 2.52 -2.44 4.18
N LEU A 55 2.10 -1.22 3.81
CA LEU A 55 0.71 -0.81 3.61
C LEU A 55 0.65 0.23 2.49
N ARG A 56 -0.13 -0.05 1.46
CA ARG A 56 -0.52 0.91 0.42
C ARG A 56 -2.02 0.85 0.20
N ALA A 57 -2.60 1.98 -0.19
CA ALA A 57 -4.03 2.10 -0.42
C ALA A 57 -4.33 2.87 -1.72
N TRP A 58 -5.33 2.39 -2.44
CA TRP A 58 -5.89 3.02 -3.63
C TRP A 58 -7.39 3.20 -3.46
N LEU A 59 -7.90 4.38 -3.82
CA LEU A 59 -9.33 4.67 -3.88
C LEU A 59 -9.73 4.79 -5.34
N PHE A 60 -10.50 3.84 -5.83
CA PHE A 60 -11.05 3.87 -7.18
C PHE A 60 -12.42 4.54 -7.16
N GLU A 61 -12.56 5.62 -7.92
CA GLU A 61 -13.83 6.28 -8.20
C GLU A 61 -14.50 5.55 -9.37
N VAL A 62 -15.59 4.82 -9.12
CA VAL A 62 -16.28 3.99 -10.13
C VAL A 62 -17.60 4.60 -10.60
N GLY A 63 -18.10 5.63 -9.90
CA GLY A 63 -19.33 6.36 -10.20
C GLY A 63 -19.39 7.69 -9.46
N VAL A 64 -20.53 8.40 -9.56
CA VAL A 64 -20.70 9.76 -8.97
C VAL A 64 -20.50 9.77 -7.45
N ASP A 65 -20.96 8.72 -6.76
CA ASP A 65 -20.84 8.56 -5.31
C ASP A 65 -20.44 7.12 -4.92
N GLU A 66 -19.80 6.40 -5.85
CA GLU A 66 -19.40 5.01 -5.65
C GLU A 66 -17.88 4.88 -5.72
N PHE A 67 -17.30 4.29 -4.68
CA PHE A 67 -15.86 4.17 -4.51
C PHE A 67 -15.49 2.79 -4.01
N VAL A 68 -14.36 2.29 -4.48
CA VAL A 68 -13.78 1.03 -4.02
C VAL A 68 -12.39 1.31 -3.44
N LEU A 69 -12.23 1.00 -2.15
CA LEU A 69 -10.93 1.08 -1.47
C LEU A 69 -10.22 -0.27 -1.57
N VAL A 70 -9.04 -0.27 -2.17
CA VAL A 70 -8.14 -1.43 -2.17
C VAL A 70 -6.97 -1.13 -1.26
N ALA A 71 -6.81 -1.95 -0.22
CA ALA A 71 -5.65 -1.89 0.67
C ALA A 71 -4.83 -3.16 0.49
N VAL A 72 -3.55 -3.00 0.19
CA VAL A 72 -2.60 -4.11 0.08
C VAL A 72 -1.68 -4.05 1.29
N VAL A 73 -1.61 -5.16 2.00
CA VAL A 73 -0.79 -5.32 3.21
C VAL A 73 0.20 -6.44 2.96
N HIS A 74 1.49 -6.18 3.16
CA HIS A 74 2.47 -7.25 3.13
C HIS A 74 2.31 -8.11 4.39
N HIS A 75 2.23 -9.43 4.24
CA HIS A 75 2.03 -10.39 5.34
C HIS A 75 3.14 -10.37 6.43
N ILE A 76 4.25 -9.67 6.19
CA ILE A 76 5.33 -9.46 7.17
C ILE A 76 4.88 -8.53 8.33
N ALA A 77 3.81 -7.77 8.10
CA ALA A 77 3.25 -6.84 9.07
C ALA A 77 2.27 -7.50 10.07
N GLY A 78 1.93 -8.79 9.87
CA GLY A 78 0.99 -9.56 10.69
C GLY A 78 1.63 -10.28 11.86
#